data_AF-A0A9D1ATY0-F1
#
_entry.id   AF-A0A9D1ATY0-F1
#
_cell.length_a   1.000
_cell.length_b   1.000
_cell.length_c   1.000
_cell.angle_alpha   90.00
_cell.angle_beta   90.00
_cell.angle_gamma   90.00
#
_symmetry.space_group_name_H-M   'P 1'
#
loop_
_entity.id
_entity.type
_entity.pdbx_description
1 polymer ?
#
loop_
_entity_poly.entity_id
_entity_poly.type
_entity_poly.pdbx_seq_one_letter_code
_entity_poly.pdbx_strand_id
1 'polypeptide(L)'
;MIWALLLGAARAEPPVAPAPAAGPDEPAEEIAEEIAEEIVVTWGQVRQARQAVIDDLMELGFSRIKERDGRTILKHTTTWRGKIVMYDDGYLKHRRQGLRLVEGPAKGLPEGTRWLPCVVIPTGCVQLGATISNRRFNAERSRTLARIEPDLRQLGDRMADASLGDTLGGLSERLEALWLGGVPLEGPGQARTLETYRARRAALFAFWESRTDNRWGESVRAGIEAFARQVVQRSDHPFTVSELEQLNAGSSAPRPFLARGRAADPR
;
A
#
# COMPACT_ATOMS: atom_id res chain seq x y z
N MET A 1 -32.04 -7.31 -45.14
CA MET A 1 -33.20 -6.68 -44.50
C MET A 1 -33.99 -7.75 -43.77
N ILE A 2 -33.77 -7.90 -42.46
CA ILE A 2 -34.53 -8.82 -41.61
C ILE A 2 -34.96 -8.01 -40.39
N TRP A 3 -36.25 -7.70 -40.33
CA TRP A 3 -36.92 -7.09 -39.19
C TRP A 3 -37.23 -8.19 -38.17
N ALA A 4 -36.63 -8.11 -36.98
CA ALA A 4 -36.98 -8.97 -35.86
C ALA A 4 -37.85 -8.18 -34.87
N LEU A 5 -39.12 -8.57 -34.83
CA LEU A 5 -40.11 -8.18 -33.82
C LEU A 5 -39.66 -8.68 -32.44
N LEU A 6 -39.43 -7.76 -31.52
CA LEU A 6 -39.30 -8.05 -30.09
C LEU A 6 -40.62 -7.67 -29.40
N LEU A 7 -41.39 -8.71 -29.05
CA LEU A 7 -42.57 -8.62 -28.20
C LEU A 7 -42.16 -8.18 -26.79
N GLY A 8 -42.71 -7.06 -26.34
CA GLY A 8 -42.60 -6.59 -24.96
C GLY A 8 -43.47 -7.43 -24.03
N ALA A 9 -42.84 -8.15 -23.10
CA ALA A 9 -43.52 -8.75 -21.95
C ALA A 9 -43.68 -7.68 -20.87
N ALA A 10 -44.93 -7.24 -20.64
CA ALA A 10 -45.28 -6.37 -19.53
C ALA A 10 -45.00 -7.10 -18.20
N ARG A 11 -43.99 -6.62 -17.48
CA ARG A 11 -43.59 -7.14 -16.17
C ARG A 11 -44.52 -6.52 -15.12
N ALA A 12 -45.34 -7.34 -14.48
CA ALA A 12 -46.19 -6.90 -13.37
C ALA A 12 -45.32 -6.44 -12.20
N GLU A 13 -45.49 -5.19 -11.77
CA GLU A 13 -44.84 -4.65 -10.58
C GLU A 13 -45.38 -5.35 -9.33
N PRO A 14 -44.52 -5.92 -8.47
CA PRO A 14 -44.95 -6.48 -7.21
C PRO A 14 -45.48 -5.37 -6.27
N PRO A 15 -46.43 -5.69 -5.39
CA PRO A 15 -47.01 -4.73 -4.46
C PRO A 15 -45.92 -4.14 -3.55
N VAL A 16 -45.84 -2.80 -3.56
CA VAL A 16 -44.96 -2.00 -2.70
C VAL A 16 -45.30 -2.28 -1.24
N ALA A 17 -44.38 -2.94 -0.53
CA ALA A 17 -44.47 -3.12 0.90
C ALA A 17 -44.44 -1.75 1.60
N PRO A 18 -45.22 -1.55 2.68
CA PRO A 18 -45.24 -0.28 3.41
C PRO A 18 -43.84 0.07 3.91
N ALA A 19 -43.42 1.30 3.65
CA ALA A 19 -42.13 1.83 4.05
C ALA A 19 -41.91 1.62 5.57
N PRO A 20 -40.76 1.09 6.00
CA PRO A 20 -40.44 1.01 7.42
C PRO A 20 -40.44 2.41 8.02
N ALA A 21 -41.09 2.54 9.18
CA ALA A 21 -41.15 3.78 9.93
C ALA A 21 -39.74 4.31 10.19
N ALA A 22 -39.49 5.56 9.79
CA ALA A 22 -38.26 6.30 10.04
C ALA A 22 -37.97 6.28 11.55
N GLY A 23 -36.95 5.51 11.92
CA GLY A 23 -36.29 5.65 13.22
C GLY A 23 -35.49 6.95 13.25
N PRO A 24 -35.06 7.41 14.44
CA PRO A 24 -34.36 8.68 14.60
C PRO A 24 -33.09 8.72 13.75
N ASP A 25 -33.11 9.55 12.71
CA ASP A 25 -31.98 9.94 11.88
C ASP A 25 -31.08 10.88 12.69
N GLU A 26 -29.84 10.44 12.96
CA GLU A 26 -28.62 11.19 13.43
C GLU A 26 -27.86 10.24 14.39
N PRO A 27 -26.68 9.68 14.03
CA PRO A 27 -25.46 10.41 13.66
C PRO A 27 -24.56 9.69 12.62
N ALA A 28 -25.15 9.07 11.58
CA ALA A 28 -24.37 8.25 10.65
C ALA A 28 -23.56 9.06 9.60
N GLU A 29 -24.03 10.25 9.20
CA GLU A 29 -23.33 11.08 8.20
C GLU A 29 -22.08 11.76 8.77
N GLU A 30 -22.11 12.24 10.01
CA GLU A 30 -20.97 12.93 10.64
C GLU A 30 -19.75 11.99 10.82
N ILE A 31 -20.00 10.71 11.17
CA ILE A 31 -18.95 9.69 11.30
C ILE A 31 -18.33 9.37 9.94
N ALA A 32 -19.14 9.35 8.87
CA ALA A 32 -18.64 9.05 7.52
C ALA A 32 -17.76 10.19 6.97
N GLU A 33 -18.10 11.44 7.25
CA GLU A 33 -17.28 12.60 6.88
C GLU A 33 -15.94 12.61 7.64
N GLU A 34 -15.94 12.33 8.94
CA GLU A 34 -14.70 12.27 9.74
C GLU A 34 -13.74 11.18 9.23
N ILE A 35 -14.26 9.98 8.90
CA ILE A 35 -13.45 8.90 8.32
C ILE A 35 -12.92 9.28 6.93
N ALA A 36 -13.74 9.93 6.10
CA ALA A 36 -13.31 10.38 4.77
C ALA A 36 -12.19 11.43 4.85
N GLU A 37 -12.28 12.36 5.80
CA GLU A 37 -11.22 13.34 6.07
C GLU A 37 -9.93 12.66 6.55
N GLU A 38 -10.02 11.69 7.45
CA GLU A 38 -8.86 10.94 7.96
C GLU A 38 -8.11 10.17 6.84
N ILE A 39 -8.85 9.53 5.94
CA ILE A 39 -8.28 8.81 4.78
C ILE A 39 -7.56 9.79 3.84
N VAL A 40 -8.14 10.97 3.59
CA VAL A 40 -7.53 12.00 2.73
C VAL A 40 -6.23 12.55 3.33
N VAL A 41 -6.17 12.72 4.66
CA VAL A 41 -4.97 13.23 5.35
C VAL A 41 -3.81 12.23 5.23
N THR A 42 -4.07 10.94 5.42
CA THR A 42 -3.01 9.91 5.43
C THR A 42 -2.32 9.78 4.07
N TRP A 43 -3.10 9.74 2.98
CA TRP A 43 -2.53 9.75 1.63
C TRP A 43 -1.89 11.09 1.24
N GLY A 44 -2.29 12.19 1.87
CA GLY A 44 -1.61 13.49 1.77
C GLY A 44 -0.15 13.43 2.24
N GLN A 45 0.11 12.75 3.37
CA GLN A 45 1.47 12.57 3.90
C GLN A 45 2.35 11.70 3.00
N VAL A 46 1.78 10.67 2.38
CA VAL A 46 2.48 9.84 1.37
C VAL A 46 2.91 10.69 0.17
N ARG A 47 2.02 11.55 -0.34
CA ARG A 47 2.34 12.47 -1.45
C ARG A 47 3.45 13.45 -1.07
N GLN A 48 3.40 14.00 0.15
CA GLN A 48 4.44 14.90 0.65
C GLN A 48 5.81 14.21 0.75
N ALA A 49 5.86 13.01 1.36
CA ALA A 49 7.09 12.23 1.46
C ALA A 49 7.63 11.83 0.07
N ARG A 50 6.74 11.51 -0.88
CA ARG A 50 7.12 11.23 -2.26
C ARG A 50 7.71 12.45 -2.96
N GLN A 51 7.15 13.63 -2.70
CA GLN A 51 7.67 14.88 -3.25
C GLN A 51 9.06 15.22 -2.68
N ALA A 52 9.30 14.98 -1.39
CA ALA A 52 10.63 15.14 -0.79
C ALA A 52 11.70 14.31 -1.51
N VAL A 53 11.43 13.02 -1.78
CA VAL A 53 12.33 12.16 -2.57
C VAL A 53 12.58 12.73 -3.97
N ILE A 54 11.55 13.30 -4.61
CA ILE A 54 11.70 13.93 -5.94
C ILE A 54 12.58 15.17 -5.84
N ASP A 55 12.37 16.03 -4.85
CA ASP A 55 13.12 17.26 -4.65
C ASP A 55 14.61 16.96 -4.39
N ASP A 56 14.90 15.99 -3.53
CA ASP A 56 16.25 15.47 -3.27
C ASP A 56 16.94 14.95 -4.55
N LEU A 57 16.19 14.23 -5.39
CA LEU A 57 16.70 13.79 -6.70
C LEU A 57 16.93 14.98 -7.64
N MET A 58 16.09 16.00 -7.60
CA MET A 58 16.27 17.21 -8.41
C MET A 58 17.52 17.99 -8.00
N GLU A 59 17.79 18.11 -6.70
CA GLU A 59 19.04 18.69 -6.17
C GLU A 59 20.29 17.93 -6.66
N LEU A 60 20.19 16.61 -6.83
CA LEU A 60 21.26 15.79 -7.39
C LEU A 60 21.46 15.94 -8.91
N GLY A 61 20.66 16.78 -9.57
CA GLY A 61 20.75 17.07 -11.00
C GLY A 61 19.86 16.19 -11.87
N PHE A 62 18.86 15.51 -11.28
CA PHE A 62 17.80 14.87 -12.05
C PHE A 62 16.71 15.88 -12.45
N SER A 63 16.09 15.63 -13.59
CA SER A 63 14.99 16.45 -14.13
C SER A 63 13.76 15.58 -14.34
N ARG A 64 12.60 16.04 -13.87
CA ARG A 64 11.30 15.38 -14.09
C ARG A 64 10.91 15.55 -15.55
N ILE A 65 10.65 14.43 -16.23
CA ILE A 65 10.36 14.46 -17.67
C ILE A 65 8.93 14.05 -17.96
N LYS A 66 8.45 12.99 -17.31
CA LYS A 66 7.13 12.45 -17.61
C LYS A 66 6.65 11.55 -16.48
N GLU A 67 5.36 11.67 -16.16
CA GLU A 67 4.59 10.63 -15.49
C GLU A 67 3.88 9.77 -16.54
N ARG A 68 4.02 8.46 -16.41
CA ARG A 68 3.38 7.50 -17.32
C ARG A 68 3.13 6.20 -16.57
N ASP A 69 1.90 5.70 -16.64
CA ASP A 69 1.51 4.39 -16.08
C ASP A 69 1.85 4.26 -14.57
N GLY A 70 1.57 5.29 -13.77
CA GLY A 70 1.88 5.27 -12.33
C GLY A 70 3.38 5.29 -12.02
N ARG A 71 4.18 5.87 -12.92
CA ARG A 71 5.64 5.94 -12.76
C ARG A 71 6.13 7.33 -13.06
N THR A 72 6.98 7.84 -12.16
CA THR A 72 7.70 9.10 -12.37
C THR A 72 9.08 8.77 -12.95
N ILE A 73 9.37 9.31 -14.13
CA ILE A 73 10.67 9.12 -14.79
C ILE A 73 11.49 10.40 -14.64
N LEU A 74 12.59 10.30 -13.89
CA LEU A 74 13.56 11.37 -13.71
C LEU A 74 14.82 11.05 -14.52
N LYS A 75 15.29 11.94 -15.39
CA LYS A 75 16.57 11.75 -16.10
C LYS A 75 17.59 12.74 -15.60
N HIS A 76 18.81 12.27 -15.37
CA HIS A 76 19.91 13.14 -15.00
C HIS A 76 20.29 14.05 -16.17
N THR A 77 20.72 15.28 -15.88
CA THR A 77 21.26 16.23 -16.88
C THR A 77 22.44 15.62 -17.65
N THR A 78 23.41 15.09 -16.91
CA THR A 78 24.51 14.25 -17.42
C THR A 78 24.05 12.82 -17.78
N THR A 79 24.10 12.46 -19.06
CA THR A 79 23.54 11.19 -19.58
C THR A 79 24.12 9.92 -18.97
N TRP A 80 25.39 9.93 -18.59
CA TRP A 80 26.07 8.74 -18.05
C TRP A 80 25.60 8.35 -16.64
N ARG A 81 25.03 9.30 -15.88
CA ARG A 81 24.41 9.04 -14.58
C ARG A 81 23.05 8.37 -14.70
N GLY A 82 22.49 8.33 -15.92
CA GLY A 82 21.31 7.55 -16.24
C GLY A 82 19.99 8.23 -15.86
N LYS A 83 19.00 7.40 -15.57
CA LYS A 83 17.63 7.80 -15.22
C LYS A 83 17.10 6.95 -14.08
N ILE A 84 16.23 7.53 -13.27
CA ILE A 84 15.53 6.86 -12.18
C ILE A 84 14.06 6.75 -12.58
N VAL A 85 13.51 5.55 -12.42
CA VAL A 85 12.08 5.29 -12.53
C VAL A 85 11.58 5.02 -11.13
N MET A 86 10.76 5.93 -10.61
CA MET A 86 10.06 5.77 -9.34
C MET A 86 8.66 5.23 -9.62
N TYR A 87 8.33 4.12 -8.98
CA TYR A 87 7.00 3.50 -9.04
C TYR A 87 6.08 4.12 -7.98
N ASP A 88 4.79 3.78 -8.03
CA ASP A 88 3.82 4.26 -7.03
C ASP A 88 3.99 3.59 -5.67
N ASP A 89 4.60 2.40 -5.62
CA ASP A 89 4.95 1.67 -4.40
C ASP A 89 6.23 2.19 -3.69
N GLY A 90 6.79 3.31 -4.16
CA GLY A 90 8.05 3.86 -3.66
C GLY A 90 9.30 3.14 -4.16
N TYR A 91 9.17 2.07 -4.96
CA TYR A 91 10.32 1.37 -5.52
C TYR A 91 11.08 2.24 -6.52
N LEU A 92 12.41 2.33 -6.36
CA LEU A 92 13.29 3.05 -7.27
C LEU A 92 14.10 2.11 -8.16
N LYS A 93 13.99 2.32 -9.47
CA LYS A 93 14.77 1.60 -10.47
C LYS A 93 15.72 2.53 -11.20
N HIS A 94 17.01 2.44 -10.85
CA HIS A 94 18.06 3.16 -11.57
C HIS A 94 18.43 2.41 -12.86
N ARG A 95 18.32 3.09 -13.99
CA ARG A 95 18.64 2.57 -15.33
C ARG A 95 19.63 3.49 -16.03
N ARG A 96 20.42 2.94 -16.96
CA ARG A 96 21.20 3.74 -17.89
C ARG A 96 20.27 4.52 -18.82
N GLN A 97 20.69 5.71 -19.22
CA GLN A 97 19.99 6.48 -20.24
C GLN A 97 20.42 5.95 -21.62
N GLY A 98 19.47 5.85 -22.55
CA GLY A 98 19.78 5.56 -23.94
C GLY A 98 20.55 6.71 -24.59
N LEU A 99 21.00 6.49 -25.82
CA LEU A 99 21.64 7.53 -26.63
C LEU A 99 20.72 8.75 -26.75
N ARG A 100 21.28 9.93 -26.52
CA ARG A 100 20.62 11.21 -26.83
C ARG A 100 21.35 11.83 -28.01
N LEU A 101 20.61 12.10 -29.07
CA LEU A 101 21.00 13.08 -30.07
C LEU A 101 20.86 14.45 -29.42
N VAL A 102 21.96 15.16 -29.33
CA VAL A 102 21.94 16.57 -28.95
C VAL A 102 22.03 17.34 -30.26
N GLU A 103 20.93 17.98 -30.64
CA GLU A 103 20.87 18.83 -31.80
C GLU A 103 21.62 20.14 -31.51
N GLY A 104 22.71 20.39 -32.23
CA GLY A 104 23.37 21.70 -32.24
C GLY A 104 24.89 21.70 -31.99
N PRO A 105 25.59 22.72 -32.51
CA PRO A 105 27.04 22.83 -32.40
C PRO A 105 27.46 23.35 -31.02
N ALA A 106 27.71 22.45 -30.06
CA ALA A 106 28.48 22.63 -28.81
C ALA A 106 28.26 23.89 -27.92
N LYS A 107 27.36 24.82 -28.28
CA LYS A 107 27.05 26.07 -27.58
C LYS A 107 26.03 25.71 -26.50
N GLY A 108 26.53 25.57 -25.27
CA GLY A 108 25.73 25.25 -24.09
C GLY A 108 26.07 23.91 -23.43
N LEU A 109 27.04 23.15 -23.94
CA LEU A 109 27.57 21.99 -23.21
C LEU A 109 28.37 22.48 -21.99
N PRO A 110 28.10 21.97 -20.77
CA PRO A 110 28.88 22.30 -19.59
C PRO A 110 30.36 21.97 -19.84
N GLU A 111 31.28 22.83 -19.38
CA GLU A 111 32.71 22.78 -19.72
C GLU A 111 33.38 21.41 -19.50
N GLY A 112 32.87 20.60 -18.58
CA GLY A 112 33.35 19.23 -18.33
C GLY A 112 32.91 18.15 -19.33
N THR A 113 32.10 18.48 -20.34
CA THR A 113 31.44 17.51 -21.25
C THR A 113 31.98 17.53 -22.68
N ARG A 114 32.89 18.45 -23.00
CA ARG A 114 33.42 18.69 -24.35
C ARG A 114 34.28 17.56 -24.94
N TRP A 115 34.70 16.58 -24.13
CA TRP A 115 35.64 15.53 -24.54
C TRP A 115 34.98 14.18 -24.87
N LEU A 116 33.65 14.07 -24.83
CA LEU A 116 32.99 12.86 -25.32
C LEU A 116 33.14 12.80 -26.85
N PRO A 117 33.62 11.68 -27.42
CA PRO A 117 33.79 11.56 -28.87
C PRO A 117 32.42 11.65 -29.54
N CYS A 118 32.10 12.81 -30.13
CA CYS A 118 30.99 12.91 -31.06
C CYS A 118 31.37 12.03 -32.26
N VAL A 119 30.66 10.91 -32.45
CA VAL A 119 30.68 10.21 -33.74
C VAL A 119 30.02 11.17 -34.73
N VAL A 120 30.84 11.81 -35.56
CA VAL A 120 30.46 12.91 -36.44
C VAL A 120 29.53 12.38 -37.54
N ILE A 121 28.23 12.46 -37.29
CA ILE A 121 27.25 12.62 -38.37
C ILE A 121 27.28 14.14 -38.67
N PRO A 122 27.38 14.59 -39.94
CA PRO A 122 27.82 15.95 -40.31
C PRO A 122 27.04 17.12 -39.71
N THR A 123 25.92 16.88 -39.03
CA THR A 123 25.05 17.91 -38.44
C THR A 123 24.69 17.70 -36.97
N GLY A 124 25.16 16.63 -36.29
CA GLY A 124 24.73 16.34 -34.92
C GLY A 124 25.75 15.60 -34.05
N CYS A 125 25.77 15.92 -32.75
CA CYS A 125 26.57 15.22 -31.74
C CYS A 125 25.70 14.17 -31.02
N VAL A 126 26.13 12.90 -31.05
CA VAL A 126 25.50 11.84 -30.26
C VAL A 126 26.20 11.74 -28.91
N GLN A 127 25.50 12.06 -27.82
CA GLN A 127 26.05 11.88 -26.48
C GLN A 127 25.95 10.41 -26.07
N LEU A 128 27.08 9.72 -26.09
CA LEU A 128 27.21 8.31 -25.69
C LEU A 128 27.13 8.17 -24.17
N GLY A 129 25.92 8.22 -23.60
CA GLY A 129 25.70 7.95 -22.16
C GLY A 129 25.94 6.49 -21.75
N ALA A 130 26.05 5.57 -22.71
CA ALA A 130 26.10 4.12 -22.47
C ALA A 130 27.51 3.54 -22.28
N THR A 131 28.58 4.30 -22.52
CA THR A 131 29.96 3.77 -22.59
C THR A 131 30.69 3.70 -21.25
N ILE A 132 30.07 4.12 -20.14
CA ILE A 132 30.70 4.01 -18.82
C ILE A 132 30.71 2.56 -18.32
N SER A 133 31.80 2.17 -17.65
CA SER A 133 31.92 0.85 -17.01
C SER A 133 30.81 0.60 -15.98
N ASN A 134 30.35 -0.65 -15.88
CA ASN A 134 29.34 -1.04 -14.88
C ASN A 134 29.75 -0.67 -13.46
N ARG A 135 31.06 -0.76 -13.15
CA ARG A 135 31.61 -0.37 -11.85
C ARG A 135 31.34 1.10 -11.52
N ARG A 136 31.66 2.03 -12.43
CA ARG A 136 31.46 3.47 -12.20
C ARG A 136 29.97 3.82 -12.13
N PHE A 137 29.14 3.21 -12.96
CA PHE A 137 27.68 3.41 -12.90
C PHE A 137 27.10 2.92 -11.56
N ASN A 138 27.50 1.73 -11.11
CA ASN A 138 27.04 1.18 -9.83
C ASN A 138 27.53 2.01 -8.64
N ALA A 139 28.75 2.55 -8.68
CA ALA A 139 29.23 3.45 -7.64
C ALA A 139 28.37 4.72 -7.53
N GLU A 140 27.97 5.29 -8.66
CA GLU A 140 27.08 6.46 -8.66
C GLU A 140 25.67 6.12 -8.20
N ARG A 141 25.14 4.96 -8.60
CA ARG A 141 23.88 4.43 -8.09
C ARG A 141 23.90 4.31 -6.57
N SER A 142 24.95 3.70 -6.01
CA SER A 142 25.09 3.56 -4.56
C SER A 142 25.16 4.90 -3.85
N ARG A 143 25.89 5.88 -4.39
CA ARG A 143 25.94 7.25 -3.81
C ARG A 143 24.60 7.95 -3.85
N THR A 144 23.90 7.86 -4.98
CA THR A 144 22.57 8.46 -5.15
C THR A 144 21.59 7.86 -4.14
N LEU A 145 21.56 6.52 -4.03
CA LEU A 145 20.69 5.82 -3.09
C LEU A 145 21.05 6.14 -1.64
N ALA A 146 22.33 6.17 -1.27
CA ALA A 146 22.76 6.51 0.09
C ALA A 146 22.37 7.94 0.48
N ARG A 147 22.32 8.88 -0.49
CA ARG A 147 21.91 10.26 -0.23
C ARG A 147 20.41 10.36 0.09
N ILE A 148 19.57 9.70 -0.70
CA ILE A 148 18.10 9.76 -0.59
C ILE A 148 17.51 8.70 0.35
N GLU A 149 18.35 7.85 0.93
CA GLU A 149 17.90 6.74 1.79
C GLU A 149 17.00 7.18 2.96
N PRO A 150 17.29 8.29 3.67
CA PRO A 150 16.41 8.76 4.75
C PRO A 150 14.98 9.04 4.26
N ASP A 151 14.84 9.75 3.14
CA ASP A 151 13.54 10.12 2.58
C ASP A 151 12.80 8.91 2.00
N LEU A 152 13.53 7.95 1.43
CA LEU A 152 12.94 6.67 1.00
C LEU A 152 12.40 5.85 2.17
N ARG A 153 13.11 5.81 3.29
CA ARG A 153 12.60 5.15 4.50
C ARG A 153 11.35 5.85 5.01
N GLN A 154 11.38 7.19 5.06
CA GLN A 154 10.21 7.97 5.48
C GLN A 154 9.02 7.73 4.55
N LEU A 155 9.22 7.72 3.23
CA LEU A 155 8.17 7.38 2.26
C LEU A 155 7.61 5.98 2.52
N GLY A 156 8.49 4.99 2.71
CA GLY A 156 8.09 3.62 3.03
C GLY A 156 7.24 3.53 4.29
N ASP A 157 7.63 4.25 5.36
CA ASP A 157 6.87 4.31 6.61
C ASP A 157 5.48 4.92 6.40
N ARG A 158 5.37 6.03 5.66
CA ARG A 158 4.08 6.67 5.37
C ARG A 158 3.18 5.80 4.52
N MET A 159 3.74 5.09 3.56
CA MET A 159 3.00 4.13 2.74
C MET A 159 2.48 2.96 3.57
N ALA A 160 3.29 2.46 4.50
CA ALA A 160 2.88 1.40 5.42
C ALA A 160 1.80 1.90 6.40
N ASP A 161 1.90 3.13 6.90
CA ASP A 161 0.87 3.76 7.73
C ASP A 161 -0.46 3.91 6.96
N ALA A 162 -0.42 4.37 5.70
CA ALA A 162 -1.62 4.47 4.86
C ALA A 162 -2.28 3.11 4.59
N SER A 163 -1.48 2.11 4.20
CA SER A 163 -1.97 0.75 3.97
C SER A 163 -2.51 0.10 5.25
N LEU A 164 -1.92 0.40 6.40
CA LEU A 164 -2.44 -0.01 7.70
C LEU A 164 -3.81 0.62 7.94
N GLY A 165 -3.99 1.91 7.67
CA GLY A 165 -5.27 2.60 7.77
C GLY A 165 -6.37 1.90 6.97
N ASP A 166 -6.10 1.63 5.68
CA ASP A 166 -7.03 0.88 4.81
C ASP A 166 -7.35 -0.52 5.37
N THR A 167 -6.32 -1.21 5.88
CA THR A 167 -6.48 -2.55 6.46
C THR A 167 -7.33 -2.52 7.72
N LEU A 168 -7.12 -1.55 8.61
CA LEU A 168 -7.86 -1.40 9.86
C LEU A 168 -9.30 -0.97 9.61
N GLY A 169 -9.54 -0.07 8.64
CA GLY A 169 -10.88 0.36 8.25
C GLY A 169 -11.77 -0.82 7.82
N GLY A 170 -11.23 -1.75 7.03
CA GLY A 170 -11.95 -2.97 6.62
C GLY A 170 -11.82 -4.15 7.58
N LEU A 171 -11.07 -4.02 8.68
CA LEU A 171 -10.79 -5.16 9.57
C LEU A 171 -12.04 -5.62 10.32
N SER A 172 -12.84 -4.68 10.84
CA SER A 172 -14.04 -4.99 11.63
C SER A 172 -15.03 -5.83 10.84
N GLU A 173 -15.42 -5.37 9.64
CA GLU A 173 -16.35 -6.08 8.75
C GLU A 173 -15.84 -7.49 8.41
N ARG A 174 -14.54 -7.64 8.16
CA ARG A 174 -13.94 -8.96 7.87
C ARG A 174 -13.99 -9.89 9.07
N LEU A 175 -13.73 -9.37 10.28
CA LEU A 175 -13.82 -10.14 11.51
C LEU A 175 -15.27 -10.53 11.82
N GLU A 176 -16.24 -9.66 11.54
CA GLU A 176 -17.67 -9.99 11.65
C GLU A 176 -18.09 -11.05 10.62
N ALA A 177 -17.65 -10.92 9.36
CA ALA A 177 -17.92 -11.91 8.32
C ALA A 177 -17.34 -13.29 8.67
N LEU A 178 -16.14 -13.32 9.28
CA LEU A 178 -15.58 -14.55 9.86
C LEU A 178 -16.46 -15.07 10.99
N TRP A 179 -16.83 -14.21 11.93
CA TRP A 179 -17.48 -14.62 13.16
C TRP A 179 -18.92 -15.08 12.95
N LEU A 180 -19.70 -14.37 12.14
CA LEU A 180 -21.11 -14.66 11.86
C LEU A 180 -21.25 -15.61 10.67
N GLY A 181 -20.56 -15.31 9.57
CA GLY A 181 -20.67 -16.04 8.30
C GLY A 181 -19.68 -17.20 8.15
N GLY A 182 -18.68 -17.33 9.01
CA GLY A 182 -17.63 -18.33 8.85
C GLY A 182 -16.71 -18.06 7.65
N VAL A 183 -16.68 -16.83 7.13
CA VAL A 183 -15.86 -16.45 5.95
C VAL A 183 -14.39 -16.32 6.37
N PRO A 184 -13.46 -17.10 5.79
CA PRO A 184 -12.05 -17.05 6.18
C PRO A 184 -11.41 -15.68 5.89
N LEU A 185 -10.53 -15.23 6.80
CA LEU A 185 -9.88 -13.92 6.70
C LEU A 185 -8.82 -13.85 5.61
N GLU A 186 -8.20 -14.98 5.25
CA GLU A 186 -7.12 -15.04 4.27
C GLU A 186 -7.43 -16.04 3.15
N GLY A 187 -6.96 -15.73 1.95
CA GLY A 187 -7.06 -16.57 0.77
C GLY A 187 -8.11 -16.09 -0.24
N PRO A 188 -7.84 -16.17 -1.56
CA PRO A 188 -8.80 -15.79 -2.58
C PRO A 188 -9.93 -16.82 -2.68
N GLY A 189 -11.12 -16.46 -2.16
CA GLY A 189 -12.42 -16.88 -2.68
C GLY A 189 -12.83 -18.37 -2.64
N GLN A 190 -12.05 -19.27 -2.05
CA GLN A 190 -12.38 -20.72 -2.06
C GLN A 190 -12.17 -21.45 -0.74
N ALA A 191 -11.86 -20.72 0.34
CA ALA A 191 -11.73 -21.35 1.64
C ALA A 191 -13.13 -21.74 2.14
N ARG A 192 -13.36 -23.06 2.23
CA ARG A 192 -14.58 -23.70 2.75
C ARG A 192 -15.06 -22.94 3.99
N THR A 193 -16.31 -22.49 3.97
CA THR A 193 -16.94 -21.78 5.09
C THR A 193 -16.71 -22.54 6.39
N LEU A 194 -16.28 -21.82 7.42
CA LEU A 194 -16.03 -22.40 8.74
C LEU A 194 -17.38 -22.63 9.43
N GLU A 195 -17.81 -23.90 9.44
CA GLU A 195 -19.12 -24.30 9.98
C GLU A 195 -19.20 -24.16 11.51
N THR A 196 -18.08 -24.25 12.23
CA THR A 196 -18.07 -24.26 13.70
C THR A 196 -17.41 -23.02 14.30
N TYR A 197 -17.95 -22.53 15.43
CA TYR A 197 -17.34 -21.42 16.18
C TYR A 197 -15.93 -21.74 16.70
N ARG A 198 -15.65 -23.00 17.02
CA ARG A 198 -14.29 -23.45 17.37
C ARG A 198 -13.31 -23.21 16.21
N ALA A 199 -13.69 -23.56 14.98
CA ALA A 199 -12.86 -23.30 13.80
C ALA A 199 -12.70 -21.80 13.55
N ARG A 200 -13.75 -21.00 13.76
CA ARG A 200 -13.69 -19.52 13.63
C ARG A 200 -12.73 -18.90 14.66
N ARG A 201 -12.76 -19.33 15.92
CA ARG A 201 -11.81 -18.90 16.96
C ARG A 201 -10.37 -19.26 16.62
N ALA A 202 -10.13 -20.48 16.13
CA ALA A 202 -8.80 -20.90 15.69
C ALA A 202 -8.30 -20.06 14.50
N ALA A 203 -9.17 -19.77 13.53
CA ALA A 203 -8.83 -18.91 12.39
C ALA A 203 -8.52 -17.47 12.82
N LEU A 204 -9.27 -16.93 13.79
CA LEU A 204 -9.01 -15.60 14.36
C LEU A 204 -7.63 -15.55 15.04
N PHE A 205 -7.29 -16.57 15.83
CA PHE A 205 -5.97 -16.68 16.46
C PHE A 205 -4.84 -16.81 15.42
N ALA A 206 -5.01 -17.67 14.42
CA ALA A 206 -4.02 -17.84 13.35
C ALA A 206 -3.78 -16.54 12.57
N PHE A 207 -4.85 -15.76 12.32
CA PHE A 207 -4.72 -14.46 11.67
C PHE A 207 -3.96 -13.46 12.54
N TRP A 208 -4.23 -13.42 13.85
CA TRP A 208 -3.47 -12.60 14.79
C TRP A 208 -1.99 -13.00 14.87
N GLU A 209 -1.70 -14.30 14.87
CA GLU A 209 -0.33 -14.83 14.96
C GLU A 209 0.49 -14.51 13.70
N SER A 210 -0.13 -14.66 12.52
CA SER A 210 0.52 -14.45 11.22
C SER A 210 1.00 -13.02 10.96
N ARG A 211 0.64 -12.04 11.82
CA ARG A 211 1.09 -10.65 11.66
C ARG A 211 2.62 -10.56 11.84
N THR A 212 3.23 -9.58 11.20
CA THR A 212 4.67 -9.34 11.33
C THR A 212 5.04 -8.79 12.71
N ASP A 213 6.25 -9.06 13.19
CA ASP A 213 6.78 -8.46 14.42
C ASP A 213 7.32 -7.04 14.16
N ASN A 214 6.39 -6.11 13.96
CA ASN A 214 6.66 -4.69 13.80
C ASN A 214 5.45 -3.86 14.27
N ARG A 215 5.60 -2.53 14.31
CA ARG A 215 4.55 -1.62 14.80
C ARG A 215 3.22 -1.80 14.08
N TRP A 216 3.23 -2.04 12.76
CA TRP A 216 2.02 -2.20 11.97
C TRP A 216 1.30 -3.52 12.25
N GLY A 217 2.07 -4.62 12.37
CA GLY A 217 1.53 -5.92 12.77
C GLY A 217 0.92 -5.87 14.17
N GLU A 218 1.55 -5.15 15.09
CA GLU A 218 1.02 -4.91 16.44
C GLU A 218 -0.31 -4.12 16.44
N SER A 219 -0.45 -3.11 15.59
CA SER A 219 -1.72 -2.39 15.45
C SER A 219 -2.85 -3.30 14.98
N VAL A 220 -2.59 -4.17 14.00
CA VAL A 220 -3.59 -5.15 13.53
C VAL A 220 -3.91 -6.18 14.64
N ARG A 221 -2.88 -6.69 15.34
CA ARG A 221 -3.08 -7.57 16.50
C ARG A 221 -3.97 -6.94 17.57
N ALA A 222 -3.75 -5.67 17.89
CA ALA A 222 -4.56 -4.93 18.84
C ALA A 222 -6.03 -4.80 18.39
N GLY A 223 -6.28 -4.54 17.10
CA GLY A 223 -7.62 -4.53 16.53
C GLY A 223 -8.34 -5.87 16.66
N ILE A 224 -7.64 -6.97 16.35
CA ILE A 224 -8.18 -8.34 16.50
C ILE A 224 -8.49 -8.66 17.97
N GLU A 225 -7.62 -8.28 18.90
CA GLU A 225 -7.82 -8.47 20.34
C GLU A 225 -9.00 -7.64 20.87
N ALA A 226 -9.16 -6.41 20.39
CA ALA A 226 -10.31 -5.58 20.73
C ALA A 226 -11.62 -6.26 20.29
N PHE A 227 -11.67 -6.74 19.05
CA PHE A 227 -12.81 -7.50 18.53
C PHE A 227 -13.07 -8.77 19.36
N ALA A 228 -12.03 -9.56 19.66
CA ALA A 228 -12.17 -10.77 20.46
C ALA A 228 -12.73 -10.48 21.86
N ARG A 229 -12.28 -9.40 22.51
CA ARG A 229 -12.79 -8.98 23.82
C ARG A 229 -14.24 -8.52 23.78
N GLN A 230 -14.62 -7.74 22.77
CA GLN A 230 -15.93 -7.09 22.72
C GLN A 230 -17.02 -8.00 22.14
N VAL A 231 -16.69 -8.79 21.12
CA VAL A 231 -17.65 -9.61 20.38
C VAL A 231 -17.54 -11.07 20.82
N VAL A 232 -16.36 -11.67 20.72
CA VAL A 232 -16.21 -13.12 20.95
C VAL A 232 -16.42 -13.50 22.42
N GLN A 233 -15.81 -12.78 23.37
CA GLN A 233 -15.98 -13.09 24.80
C GLN A 233 -17.41 -12.85 25.33
N ARG A 234 -18.20 -12.00 24.66
CA ARG A 234 -19.59 -11.71 25.04
C ARG A 234 -20.61 -12.63 24.34
N SER A 235 -20.16 -13.47 23.42
CA SER A 235 -21.00 -14.44 22.72
C SER A 235 -21.25 -15.70 23.55
N ASP A 236 -22.16 -16.57 23.09
CA ASP A 236 -22.39 -17.90 23.65
C ASP A 236 -21.21 -18.87 23.44
N HIS A 237 -20.18 -18.44 22.69
CA HIS A 237 -19.04 -19.26 22.31
C HIS A 237 -17.68 -18.58 22.60
N PRO A 238 -17.44 -18.11 23.84
CA PRO A 238 -16.21 -17.40 24.19
C PRO A 238 -14.98 -18.32 24.13
N PHE A 239 -13.78 -17.73 24.08
CA PHE A 239 -12.56 -18.52 24.30
C PHE A 239 -12.52 -19.04 25.75
N THR A 240 -12.22 -20.33 25.90
CA THR A 240 -11.97 -20.90 27.23
C THR A 240 -10.55 -20.55 27.71
N VAL A 241 -10.30 -20.63 29.01
CA VAL A 241 -8.95 -20.40 29.57
C VAL A 241 -7.96 -21.41 29.00
N SER A 242 -8.32 -22.70 29.01
CA SER A 242 -7.48 -23.77 28.48
C SER A 242 -7.18 -23.64 27.00
N GLU A 243 -8.15 -23.15 26.20
CA GLU A 243 -7.94 -22.89 24.77
C GLU A 243 -6.92 -21.76 24.58
N LEU A 244 -7.02 -20.66 25.32
CA LEU A 244 -6.05 -19.55 25.24
C LEU A 244 -4.65 -19.97 25.70
N GLU A 245 -4.54 -20.74 26.78
CA GLU A 245 -3.26 -21.28 27.26
C GLU A 245 -2.61 -22.18 26.21
N GLN A 246 -3.38 -23.08 25.60
CA GLN A 246 -2.88 -23.97 24.56
C GLN A 246 -2.43 -23.21 23.31
N LEU A 247 -3.21 -22.23 22.88
CA LEU A 247 -2.87 -21.40 21.72
C LEU A 247 -1.61 -20.56 21.99
N ASN A 248 -1.52 -19.91 23.15
CA ASN A 248 -0.37 -19.09 23.53
C ASN A 248 0.90 -19.91 23.75
N ALA A 249 0.80 -21.13 24.30
CA ALA A 249 1.94 -22.01 24.49
C ALA A 249 2.57 -22.48 23.17
N GLY A 250 1.78 -22.58 22.10
CA GLY A 250 2.24 -22.93 20.77
C GLY A 250 2.68 -21.75 19.92
N SER A 251 2.51 -20.51 20.39
CA SER A 251 2.67 -19.34 19.54
C SER A 251 4.13 -18.91 19.38
N SER A 252 4.45 -18.43 18.18
CA SER A 252 5.72 -17.76 17.87
C SER A 252 5.67 -16.23 18.01
N ALA A 253 4.50 -15.66 18.33
CA ALA A 253 4.31 -14.23 18.47
C ALA A 253 5.10 -13.65 19.66
N PRO A 254 5.57 -12.39 19.60
CA PRO A 254 6.39 -11.77 20.64
C PRO A 254 5.68 -11.58 21.98
N ARG A 255 4.34 -11.62 21.99
CA ARG A 255 3.48 -11.46 23.17
C ARG A 255 2.29 -12.40 23.08
N PRO A 256 1.64 -12.78 24.20
CA PRO A 256 0.46 -13.64 24.18
C PRO A 256 -0.77 -12.91 23.61
N PHE A 257 -1.71 -13.70 23.06
CA PHE A 257 -3.01 -13.26 22.61
C PHE A 257 -3.94 -12.98 23.80
N LEU A 258 -4.39 -11.73 23.92
CA LEU A 258 -5.19 -11.26 25.07
C LEU A 258 -6.67 -11.10 24.72
N ALA A 259 -7.38 -12.23 24.59
CA ALA A 259 -8.81 -12.23 24.27
C ALA A 259 -9.70 -11.84 25.46
N ARG A 260 -9.22 -11.94 26.71
CA ARG A 260 -9.91 -11.43 27.89
C ARG A 260 -9.28 -10.09 28.26
N GLY A 261 -10.09 -9.11 28.66
CA GLY A 261 -9.54 -7.94 29.33
C GLY A 261 -8.65 -8.45 30.46
N ARG A 262 -7.44 -7.88 30.63
CA ARG A 262 -6.76 -8.01 31.92
C ARG A 262 -7.82 -7.59 32.92
N ALA A 263 -8.28 -8.51 33.78
CA ALA A 263 -8.97 -8.10 34.99
C ALA A 263 -8.06 -7.03 35.56
N ALA A 264 -8.54 -5.79 35.62
CA ALA A 264 -7.75 -4.68 36.11
C ALA A 264 -7.23 -5.14 37.46
N ASP A 265 -5.94 -5.43 37.51
CA ASP A 265 -5.28 -5.91 38.71
C ASP A 265 -5.56 -4.83 39.76
N PRO A 266 -6.41 -5.09 40.77
CA PRO A 266 -6.76 -4.07 41.74
C PRO A 266 -5.52 -3.86 42.58
N ARG A 267 -4.68 -2.92 42.14
CA ARG A 267 -3.56 -2.41 42.92
C ARG A 267 -4.06 -1.63 44.12
#